data_AF-A0A015LTA0-F1
#
_entry.id   AF-A0A015LTA0-F1
#
_cell.length_a   1.000
_cell.length_b   1.000
_cell.length_c   1.000
_cell.angle_alpha   90.00
_cell.angle_beta   90.00
_cell.angle_gamma   90.00
#
_symmetry.space_group_name_H-M   'P 1'
#
loop_
_entity.id
_entity.type
_entity.pdbx_description
1 polymer ?
#
loop_
_entity_poly.entity_id
_entity_poly.type
_entity_poly.pdbx_seq_one_letter_code
_entity_poly.pdbx_strand_id
1 'polypeptide(L)'
;MSGKTSLGQLLEQHLVKDPNIRVIRISLLWMGIPSGTWTFEEEFERLMSITWKKFQDECGHIRTIFIVDEVQMLYVPQGEHETASRHKGNVFWETVKRCQQISNLSIVAFAAYGYKGAWDLSSATYTIDVSPFMILPENTWSIEDVRFTEEEYKDYFLRFCSTHLKNMEDEDDINYLQEYVCNTTACHPGLVAFFMNHIRDHFSRQLKYDDTLKFDSIFLYLKSHGFMRAVDEASGFRGFAHIKNLTPEEEELCDRVFRGPINIRQSYSTSGKEKRLVRTNLLSEQDGKLDFASPYLRALYLQRRWGSTIRPIIPPQDFKSFLRGTFTNMNAEAIRNSYCVGTDGQLLERAWQMEFYQAATQVLPADIFISPDVGTYWGSSGYMDFFVGDGRSWAIELLRDGEKASDHKSRINKIYKPIRKISKEWAIIDIRHPGLPNNNPEYSADHHWINVYCQEGWKSVIIEDKDEKVEVKLMGEYL
;
A
#
# COMPACT_ATOMS: atom_id res chain seq x y z
N MET A 1 -5.00 -10.09 -4.26
CA MET A 1 -3.82 -10.82 -4.78
C MET A 1 -2.77 -10.82 -3.68
N SER A 2 -2.56 -11.90 -2.95
CA SER A 2 -1.55 -11.95 -1.87
C SER A 2 -0.66 -13.19 -1.95
N GLY A 3 -0.54 -13.80 -3.13
CA GLY A 3 0.26 -15.01 -3.34
C GLY A 3 -0.32 -16.33 -2.80
N LYS A 4 -1.38 -16.32 -1.98
CA LYS A 4 -1.99 -17.51 -1.34
C LYS A 4 -2.18 -18.71 -2.26
N THR A 5 -2.89 -18.53 -3.38
CA THR A 5 -3.16 -19.63 -4.33
C THR A 5 -1.87 -20.19 -4.92
N SER A 6 -0.92 -19.33 -5.29
CA SER A 6 0.39 -19.75 -5.79
C SER A 6 1.20 -20.50 -4.73
N LEU A 7 1.17 -20.04 -3.48
CA LEU A 7 1.82 -20.73 -2.36
C LEU A 7 1.19 -22.11 -2.12
N GLY A 8 -0.15 -22.23 -2.20
CA GLY A 8 -0.83 -23.52 -2.12
C GLY A 8 -0.42 -24.49 -3.24
N GLN A 9 -0.20 -24.00 -4.46
CA GLN A 9 0.30 -24.80 -5.59
C GLN A 9 1.77 -25.21 -5.42
N LEU A 10 2.62 -24.30 -4.95
CA LEU A 10 4.04 -24.60 -4.69
C LEU A 10 4.19 -25.61 -3.55
N LEU A 11 3.39 -25.46 -2.49
CA LEU A 11 3.35 -26.41 -1.39
C LEU A 11 2.91 -27.80 -1.85
N GLU A 12 1.86 -27.89 -2.67
CA GLU A 12 1.45 -29.14 -3.32
C GLU A 12 2.62 -29.77 -4.10
N GLN A 13 3.25 -29.01 -5.01
CA GLN A 13 4.37 -29.48 -5.83
C GLN A 13 5.59 -29.94 -5.02
N HIS A 14 5.82 -29.33 -3.86
CA HIS A 14 6.88 -29.75 -2.95
C HIS A 14 6.51 -31.06 -2.24
N LEU A 15 5.31 -31.14 -1.66
CA LEU A 15 4.88 -32.25 -0.82
C LEU A 15 4.62 -33.55 -1.60
N VAL A 16 4.16 -33.47 -2.86
CA VAL A 16 3.91 -34.67 -3.69
C VAL A 16 5.19 -35.48 -3.97
N LYS A 17 6.37 -34.91 -3.68
CA LYS A 17 7.66 -35.60 -3.80
C LYS A 17 7.88 -36.62 -2.67
N ASP A 18 7.16 -36.51 -1.55
CA ASP A 18 7.23 -37.50 -0.47
C ASP A 18 6.22 -38.63 -0.73
N PRO A 19 6.68 -39.86 -1.01
CA PRO A 19 5.77 -40.98 -1.29
C PRO A 19 4.97 -41.44 -0.08
N ASN A 20 5.33 -41.00 1.14
CA ASN A 20 4.67 -41.42 2.38
C ASN A 20 3.48 -40.53 2.77
N ILE A 21 3.18 -39.50 1.97
CA ILE A 21 2.14 -38.51 2.26
C ILE A 21 1.17 -38.44 1.09
N ARG A 22 -0.12 -38.57 1.40
CA ARG A 22 -1.18 -38.23 0.45
C ARG A 22 -1.39 -36.72 0.46
N VAL A 23 -1.19 -36.08 -0.67
CA VAL A 23 -1.42 -34.63 -0.82
C VAL A 23 -2.67 -34.42 -1.67
N ILE A 24 -3.60 -33.61 -1.17
CA ILE A 24 -4.82 -33.25 -1.90
C ILE A 24 -4.96 -31.74 -1.83
N ARG A 25 -5.14 -31.09 -2.98
CA ARG A 25 -5.44 -29.67 -3.07
C ARG A 25 -6.82 -29.45 -3.68
N ILE A 26 -7.63 -28.63 -3.02
CA ILE A 26 -8.89 -28.13 -3.56
C ILE A 26 -8.98 -26.61 -3.44
N SER A 27 -9.84 -25.99 -4.24
CA SER A 27 -10.35 -24.65 -3.99
C SER A 27 -11.85 -24.72 -3.77
N LEU A 28 -12.37 -23.97 -2.79
CA LEU A 28 -13.82 -23.90 -2.57
C LEU A 28 -14.57 -23.23 -3.73
N LEU A 29 -13.87 -22.48 -4.59
CA LEU A 29 -14.45 -21.97 -5.83
C LEU A 29 -14.80 -23.07 -6.84
N TRP A 30 -14.23 -24.27 -6.70
CA TRP A 30 -14.56 -25.43 -7.54
C TRP A 30 -15.82 -26.17 -7.07
N MET A 31 -16.24 -25.90 -5.83
CA MET A 31 -17.44 -26.49 -5.22
C MET A 31 -18.70 -25.71 -5.59
N GLY A 32 -18.61 -24.39 -5.72
CA GLY A 32 -19.76 -23.60 -6.15
C GLY A 32 -19.50 -22.11 -6.14
N ILE A 33 -20.47 -21.35 -6.66
CA ILE A 33 -20.44 -19.90 -6.55
C ILE A 33 -20.69 -19.49 -5.08
N PRO A 34 -20.01 -18.44 -4.56
CA PRO A 34 -20.15 -18.01 -3.17
C PRO A 34 -21.57 -17.64 -2.73
N SER A 35 -22.41 -17.17 -3.66
CA SER A 35 -23.81 -16.78 -3.41
C SER A 35 -24.81 -17.91 -3.66
N GLY A 36 -24.36 -19.09 -4.07
CA GLY A 36 -25.21 -20.21 -4.43
C GLY A 36 -25.68 -21.01 -3.21
N THR A 37 -26.72 -21.81 -3.40
CA THR A 37 -27.19 -22.77 -2.40
C THR A 37 -26.50 -24.10 -2.64
N TRP A 38 -25.52 -24.42 -1.80
CA TRP A 38 -24.80 -25.70 -1.78
C TRP A 38 -24.26 -25.95 -0.37
N THR A 39 -23.92 -27.21 -0.09
CA THR A 39 -23.29 -27.61 1.18
C THR A 39 -21.90 -28.20 0.94
N PHE A 40 -21.00 -28.00 1.90
CA PHE A 40 -19.62 -28.49 1.79
C PHE A 40 -19.56 -30.00 1.55
N GLU A 41 -20.37 -30.81 2.25
CA GLU A 41 -20.32 -32.26 2.11
C GLU A 41 -20.79 -32.74 0.73
N GLU A 42 -21.89 -32.19 0.22
CA GLU A 42 -22.45 -32.54 -1.10
C GLU A 42 -21.44 -32.22 -2.21
N GLU A 43 -20.84 -31.02 -2.18
CA GLU A 43 -19.89 -30.61 -3.20
C GLU A 43 -18.52 -31.25 -3.05
N PHE A 44 -18.10 -31.58 -1.83
CA PHE A 44 -16.91 -32.39 -1.60
C PHE A 44 -17.10 -33.80 -2.16
N GLU A 45 -18.25 -34.43 -1.91
CA GLU A 45 -18.55 -35.76 -2.46
C GLU A 45 -18.60 -35.71 -3.99
N ARG A 46 -19.23 -34.70 -4.58
CA ARG A 46 -19.25 -34.51 -6.03
C ARG A 46 -17.85 -34.35 -6.61
N LEU A 47 -17.00 -33.52 -5.99
CA LEU A 47 -15.66 -33.21 -6.48
C LEU A 47 -14.69 -34.38 -6.32
N MET A 48 -14.76 -35.07 -5.18
CA MET A 48 -13.78 -36.08 -4.77
C MET A 48 -14.26 -37.52 -5.00
N SER A 49 -15.53 -37.71 -5.34
CA SER A 49 -16.17 -39.04 -5.46
C SER A 49 -16.07 -39.88 -4.16
N ILE A 50 -16.02 -39.20 -3.01
CA ILE A 50 -15.95 -39.80 -1.67
C ILE A 50 -16.63 -38.87 -0.67
N THR A 51 -17.43 -39.43 0.24
CA THR A 51 -18.07 -38.63 1.30
C THR A 51 -17.04 -38.02 2.24
N TRP A 52 -17.33 -36.85 2.82
CA TRP A 52 -16.45 -36.19 3.78
C TRP A 52 -16.11 -37.08 4.98
N LYS A 53 -17.09 -37.85 5.48
CA LYS A 53 -16.88 -38.83 6.56
C LYS A 53 -15.90 -39.94 6.16
N LYS A 54 -16.12 -40.57 5.00
CA LYS A 54 -15.23 -41.66 4.54
C LYS A 54 -13.81 -41.15 4.27
N PHE A 55 -13.68 -39.93 3.76
CA PHE A 55 -12.38 -39.28 3.60
C PHE A 55 -11.63 -39.13 4.93
N GLN A 56 -12.32 -38.66 5.98
CA GLN A 56 -11.75 -38.58 7.33
C GLN A 56 -11.33 -39.96 7.86
N ASP A 57 -12.17 -40.99 7.67
CA ASP A 57 -11.86 -42.37 8.08
C ASP A 57 -10.58 -42.89 7.40
N GLU A 58 -10.41 -42.65 6.10
CA GLU A 58 -9.18 -43.00 5.37
C GLU A 58 -7.95 -42.24 5.90
N CYS A 59 -8.12 -40.97 6.27
CA CYS A 59 -7.03 -40.19 6.86
C CYS A 59 -6.59 -40.76 8.22
N GLY A 60 -7.41 -41.54 8.92
CA GLY A 60 -6.98 -42.26 10.12
C GLY A 60 -5.83 -43.24 9.86
N HIS A 61 -5.74 -43.77 8.63
CA HIS A 61 -4.74 -44.76 8.22
C HIS A 61 -3.68 -44.21 7.28
N ILE A 62 -4.01 -43.16 6.52
CA ILE A 62 -3.15 -42.57 5.50
C ILE A 62 -2.79 -41.15 5.93
N ARG A 63 -1.49 -40.91 6.19
CA ARG A 63 -0.99 -39.56 6.45
C ARG A 63 -1.33 -38.65 5.28
N THR A 64 -2.18 -37.66 5.52
CA THR A 64 -2.77 -36.82 4.49
C THR A 64 -2.52 -35.34 4.80
N ILE A 65 -2.03 -34.59 3.82
CA ILE A 65 -2.01 -33.13 3.85
C ILE A 65 -3.10 -32.63 2.90
N PHE A 66 -4.09 -31.94 3.46
CA PHE A 66 -5.23 -31.39 2.75
C PHE A 66 -5.09 -29.88 2.64
N ILE A 67 -4.79 -29.41 1.43
CA ILE A 67 -4.61 -28.00 1.10
C ILE A 67 -5.93 -27.46 0.57
N VAL A 68 -6.48 -26.44 1.23
CA VAL A 68 -7.78 -25.87 0.86
C VAL A 68 -7.62 -24.38 0.61
N ASP A 69 -7.92 -23.96 -0.61
CA ASP A 69 -7.94 -22.54 -1.00
C ASP A 69 -9.34 -21.93 -0.89
N GLU A 70 -9.39 -20.64 -0.61
CA GLU A 70 -10.61 -19.82 -0.45
C GLU A 70 -11.53 -20.26 0.71
N VAL A 71 -10.94 -20.74 1.82
CA VAL A 71 -11.65 -21.30 3.00
C VAL A 71 -12.64 -20.31 3.65
N GLN A 72 -12.47 -19.01 3.43
CA GLN A 72 -13.41 -17.99 3.92
C GLN A 72 -14.85 -18.19 3.41
N MET A 73 -15.06 -18.97 2.35
CA MET A 73 -16.40 -19.34 1.91
C MET A 73 -17.18 -20.13 2.96
N LEU A 74 -16.51 -20.74 3.95
CA LEU A 74 -17.13 -21.50 5.03
C LEU A 74 -17.21 -20.73 6.36
N TYR A 75 -16.79 -19.47 6.40
CA TYR A 75 -16.79 -18.68 7.63
C TYR A 75 -18.19 -18.49 8.23
N VAL A 76 -18.19 -18.03 9.48
CA VAL A 76 -19.37 -17.65 10.25
C VAL A 76 -19.45 -16.12 10.37
N PRO A 77 -20.64 -15.50 10.30
CA PRO A 77 -20.77 -14.09 10.65
C PRO A 77 -20.30 -13.84 12.09
N GLN A 78 -19.52 -12.79 12.31
CA GLN A 78 -18.98 -12.47 13.63
C GLN A 78 -20.11 -12.28 14.67
N GLY A 79 -19.98 -12.97 15.80
CA GLY A 79 -20.97 -12.95 16.89
C GLY A 79 -22.02 -14.06 16.80
N GLU A 80 -22.06 -14.81 15.69
CA GLU A 80 -22.95 -15.95 15.52
C GLU A 80 -22.32 -17.28 15.97
N HIS A 81 -23.18 -18.27 16.22
CA HIS A 81 -22.77 -19.62 16.59
C HIS A 81 -22.18 -20.40 15.39
N GLU A 82 -21.31 -21.39 15.63
CA GLU A 82 -20.62 -22.15 14.57
C GLU A 82 -21.57 -22.82 13.55
N THR A 83 -22.78 -23.14 13.98
CA THR A 83 -23.86 -23.69 13.14
C THR A 83 -24.36 -22.73 12.07
N ALA A 84 -24.06 -21.42 12.20
CA ALA A 84 -24.31 -20.41 11.18
C ALA A 84 -23.21 -20.34 10.12
N SER A 85 -22.24 -21.26 10.14
CA SER A 85 -21.21 -21.37 9.10
C SER A 85 -21.86 -21.47 7.72
N ARG A 86 -21.35 -20.68 6.77
CA ARG A 86 -21.79 -20.72 5.38
C ARG A 86 -21.65 -22.11 4.78
N HIS A 87 -22.56 -22.45 3.87
CA HIS A 87 -22.58 -23.73 3.15
C HIS A 87 -22.51 -24.95 4.08
N LYS A 88 -23.08 -24.84 5.29
CA LYS A 88 -22.96 -25.84 6.37
C LYS A 88 -21.50 -26.24 6.65
N GLY A 89 -20.59 -25.27 6.55
CA GLY A 89 -19.15 -25.46 6.73
C GLY A 89 -18.73 -25.83 8.15
N ASN A 90 -19.65 -25.87 9.12
CA ASN A 90 -19.35 -26.27 10.50
C ASN A 90 -18.70 -27.66 10.55
N VAL A 91 -19.09 -28.58 9.66
CA VAL A 91 -18.49 -29.92 9.56
C VAL A 91 -17.00 -29.91 9.17
N PHE A 92 -16.58 -28.94 8.35
CA PHE A 92 -15.18 -28.72 8.01
C PHE A 92 -14.43 -28.14 9.21
N TRP A 93 -15.01 -27.14 9.86
CA TRP A 93 -14.41 -26.49 11.04
C TRP A 93 -14.25 -27.46 12.22
N GLU A 94 -15.25 -28.29 12.51
CA GLU A 94 -15.14 -29.35 13.51
C GLU A 94 -13.96 -30.29 13.22
N THR A 95 -13.68 -30.57 11.95
CA THR A 95 -12.53 -31.39 11.53
C THR A 95 -11.22 -30.66 11.78
N VAL A 96 -11.12 -29.37 11.45
CA VAL A 96 -9.95 -28.53 11.76
C VAL A 96 -9.67 -28.53 13.25
N LYS A 97 -10.70 -28.41 14.10
CA LYS A 97 -10.57 -28.48 15.57
C LYS A 97 -10.02 -29.84 16.03
N ARG A 98 -10.46 -30.95 15.44
CA ARG A 98 -9.94 -32.29 15.74
C ARG A 98 -8.47 -32.46 15.33
N CYS A 99 -8.08 -31.88 14.18
CA CYS A 99 -6.70 -31.96 13.69
C CYS A 99 -5.68 -31.33 14.64
N GLN A 100 -6.11 -30.39 15.50
CA GLN A 100 -5.23 -29.78 16.51
C GLN A 100 -4.88 -30.70 17.69
N GLN A 101 -5.60 -31.81 17.89
CA GLN A 101 -5.44 -32.65 19.09
C GLN A 101 -4.53 -33.85 18.87
N ILE A 102 -4.73 -34.61 17.78
CA ILE A 102 -3.85 -35.64 17.19
C ILE A 102 -4.62 -36.16 15.97
N SER A 103 -4.01 -36.07 14.78
CA SER A 103 -4.61 -36.59 13.56
C SER A 103 -3.53 -36.89 12.53
N ASN A 104 -3.74 -37.94 11.74
CA ASN A 104 -2.97 -38.22 10.53
C ASN A 104 -3.37 -37.29 9.36
N LEU A 105 -4.40 -36.46 9.55
CA LEU A 105 -4.81 -35.37 8.66
C LEU A 105 -4.20 -34.03 9.13
N SER A 106 -3.44 -33.38 8.26
CA SER A 106 -3.04 -31.98 8.41
C SER A 106 -3.78 -31.12 7.40
N ILE A 107 -4.34 -30.00 7.84
CA ILE A 107 -5.07 -29.07 6.96
C ILE A 107 -4.26 -27.78 6.81
N VAL A 108 -3.99 -27.39 5.56
CA VAL A 108 -3.39 -26.10 5.23
C VAL A 108 -4.46 -25.25 4.54
N ALA A 109 -4.97 -24.25 5.26
CA ALA A 109 -6.08 -23.43 4.83
C ALA A 109 -5.60 -22.05 4.36
N PHE A 110 -5.85 -21.72 3.10
CA PHE A 110 -5.66 -20.37 2.57
C PHE A 110 -7.01 -19.64 2.59
N ALA A 111 -7.03 -18.48 3.24
CA ALA A 111 -8.26 -17.71 3.39
C ALA A 111 -8.03 -16.21 3.22
N ALA A 112 -9.07 -15.51 2.76
CA ALA A 112 -9.18 -14.06 2.86
C ALA A 112 -10.04 -13.71 4.07
N TYR A 113 -9.42 -13.26 5.15
CA TYR A 113 -10.16 -12.74 6.31
C TYR A 113 -10.94 -11.48 5.92
N GLY A 114 -12.13 -11.30 6.51
CA GLY A 114 -12.93 -10.11 6.21
C GLY A 114 -13.87 -10.25 5.02
N TYR A 115 -13.84 -11.35 4.26
CA TYR A 115 -14.52 -11.51 2.97
C TYR A 115 -15.89 -10.83 2.90
N LYS A 116 -16.89 -11.27 3.65
CA LYS A 116 -18.21 -10.66 3.48
C LYS A 116 -18.33 -9.23 4.03
N GLY A 117 -17.75 -8.90 5.19
CA GLY A 117 -17.66 -7.52 5.67
C GLY A 117 -16.81 -6.59 4.77
N ALA A 118 -16.16 -7.16 3.76
CA ALA A 118 -15.33 -6.48 2.77
C ALA A 118 -15.91 -6.52 1.34
N TRP A 119 -16.98 -7.32 1.09
CA TRP A 119 -17.62 -7.52 -0.24
C TRP A 119 -19.15 -7.35 -0.24
N ASP A 120 -19.84 -7.50 0.90
CA ASP A 120 -21.27 -7.23 1.02
C ASP A 120 -21.50 -5.76 1.40
N LEU A 121 -21.62 -4.95 0.35
CA LEU A 121 -21.89 -3.51 0.44
C LEU A 121 -23.38 -3.20 0.66
N SER A 122 -24.23 -4.22 0.79
CA SER A 122 -25.70 -4.07 0.86
C SER A 122 -26.26 -4.08 2.29
N SER A 123 -25.49 -4.55 3.28
CA SER A 123 -25.93 -4.61 4.67
C SER A 123 -25.45 -3.40 5.46
N ALA A 124 -26.38 -2.67 6.09
CA ALA A 124 -26.10 -1.61 7.06
C ALA A 124 -25.28 -2.09 8.28
N THR A 125 -25.19 -3.41 8.47
CA THR A 125 -24.33 -4.07 9.45
C THR A 125 -23.12 -4.68 8.75
N TYR A 126 -21.94 -4.10 8.97
CA TYR A 126 -20.63 -4.57 8.48
C TYR A 126 -20.17 -5.83 9.21
N THR A 127 -21.00 -6.88 9.28
CA THR A 127 -20.66 -8.09 10.00
C THR A 127 -19.56 -8.84 9.24
N ILE A 128 -18.35 -8.82 9.80
CA ILE A 128 -17.21 -9.52 9.23
C ILE A 128 -17.42 -11.03 9.42
N ASP A 129 -17.21 -11.80 8.37
CA ASP A 129 -17.13 -13.24 8.48
C ASP A 129 -15.76 -13.65 9.05
N VAL A 130 -15.77 -14.57 10.02
CA VAL A 130 -14.61 -15.05 10.78
C VAL A 130 -14.57 -16.58 10.84
N SER A 131 -13.42 -17.14 11.22
CA SER A 131 -13.37 -18.55 11.62
C SER A 131 -14.23 -18.75 12.88
N PRO A 132 -15.00 -19.85 12.97
CA PRO A 132 -15.92 -20.08 14.10
C PRO A 132 -15.20 -20.36 15.43
N PHE A 133 -13.90 -20.64 15.40
CA PHE A 133 -13.06 -20.71 16.58
C PHE A 133 -11.70 -20.06 16.33
N MET A 134 -11.01 -19.77 17.44
CA MET A 134 -9.67 -19.21 17.44
C MET A 134 -8.66 -20.27 16.99
N ILE A 135 -7.91 -19.97 15.94
CA ILE A 135 -6.72 -20.72 15.56
C ILE A 135 -5.55 -20.11 16.34
N LEU A 136 -4.74 -20.95 16.98
CA LEU A 136 -3.61 -20.47 17.77
C LEU A 136 -2.60 -19.74 16.86
N PRO A 137 -1.98 -18.64 17.31
CA PRO A 137 -1.07 -17.84 16.49
C PRO A 137 0.06 -18.63 15.82
N GLU A 138 0.60 -19.65 16.49
CA GLU A 138 1.64 -20.54 15.98
C GLU A 138 1.20 -21.39 14.77
N ASN A 139 -0.11 -21.51 14.54
CA ASN A 139 -0.72 -22.20 13.41
C ASN A 139 -1.31 -21.23 12.37
N THR A 140 -0.95 -19.94 12.45
CA THR A 140 -1.40 -18.92 11.51
C THR A 140 -0.21 -18.23 10.87
N TRP A 141 -0.24 -18.11 9.54
CA TRP A 141 0.67 -17.25 8.81
C TRP A 141 0.05 -15.87 8.61
N SER A 142 0.84 -14.85 8.91
CA SER A 142 0.55 -13.45 8.65
C SER A 142 0.97 -13.06 7.23
N ILE A 143 0.73 -11.79 6.88
CA ILE A 143 1.20 -11.23 5.61
C ILE A 143 2.73 -11.22 5.52
N GLU A 144 3.42 -11.13 6.65
CA GLU A 144 4.88 -11.11 6.73
C GLU A 144 5.47 -12.47 6.36
N ASP A 145 4.82 -13.55 6.79
CA ASP A 145 5.26 -14.93 6.52
C ASP A 145 5.10 -15.32 5.04
N VAL A 146 4.31 -14.56 4.27
CA VAL A 146 4.09 -14.80 2.83
C VAL A 146 4.74 -13.75 1.94
N ARG A 147 5.49 -12.79 2.51
CA ARG A 147 6.32 -11.89 1.70
C ARG A 147 7.44 -12.68 1.06
N PHE A 148 7.90 -12.22 -0.09
CA PHE A 148 9.13 -12.77 -0.64
C PHE A 148 10.29 -12.49 0.32
N THR A 149 11.12 -13.49 0.56
CA THR A 149 12.49 -13.25 1.02
C THR A 149 13.28 -12.49 -0.06
N GLU A 150 14.40 -11.88 0.32
CA GLU A 150 15.25 -11.17 -0.63
C GLU A 150 15.71 -12.09 -1.79
N GLU A 151 16.08 -13.33 -1.47
CA GLU A 151 16.53 -14.32 -2.45
C GLU A 151 15.40 -14.75 -3.40
N GLU A 152 14.22 -15.07 -2.87
CA GLU A 152 13.06 -15.45 -3.68
C GLU A 152 12.60 -14.30 -4.58
N TYR A 153 12.58 -13.08 -4.04
CA TYR A 153 12.22 -11.90 -4.81
C TYR A 153 13.20 -11.68 -5.95
N LYS A 154 14.51 -11.77 -5.68
CA LYS A 154 15.55 -11.59 -6.69
C LYS A 154 15.44 -12.62 -7.80
N ASP A 155 15.27 -13.90 -7.47
CA ASP A 155 15.07 -14.97 -8.46
C ASP A 155 13.81 -14.72 -9.29
N TYR A 156 12.67 -14.44 -8.64
CA TYR A 156 11.41 -14.13 -9.33
C TYR A 156 11.55 -12.94 -10.29
N PHE A 157 12.14 -11.84 -9.81
CA PHE A 157 12.28 -10.61 -10.56
C PHE A 157 13.17 -10.79 -11.79
N LEU A 158 14.33 -11.43 -11.64
CA LEU A 158 15.27 -11.68 -12.75
C LEU A 158 14.70 -12.64 -13.79
N ARG A 159 13.97 -13.69 -13.36
CA ARG A 159 13.24 -14.57 -14.29
C ARG A 159 12.15 -13.83 -15.06
N PHE A 160 11.43 -12.93 -14.38
CA PHE A 160 10.44 -12.10 -15.06
C PHE A 160 11.10 -11.20 -16.10
N CYS A 161 12.17 -10.48 -15.72
CA CYS A 161 12.86 -9.55 -16.62
C CYS A 161 13.44 -10.28 -17.84
N SER A 162 14.15 -11.40 -17.64
CA SER A 162 14.69 -12.22 -18.73
C SER A 162 13.61 -12.81 -19.64
N THR A 163 12.38 -13.00 -19.15
CA THR A 163 11.27 -13.53 -19.96
C THR A 163 10.53 -12.42 -20.70
N HIS A 164 10.27 -11.29 -20.03
CA HIS A 164 9.29 -10.29 -20.46
C HIS A 164 9.87 -8.91 -20.75
N LEU A 165 11.01 -8.55 -20.17
CA LEU A 165 11.66 -7.24 -20.30
C LEU A 165 13.05 -7.36 -20.93
N LYS A 166 13.20 -8.23 -21.94
CA LYS A 166 14.49 -8.56 -22.58
C LYS A 166 15.25 -7.35 -23.15
N ASN A 167 14.53 -6.29 -23.48
CA ASN A 167 15.08 -5.08 -24.12
C ASN A 167 15.62 -4.07 -23.09
N MET A 168 15.60 -4.43 -21.81
CA MET A 168 16.21 -3.71 -20.72
C MET A 168 17.61 -4.30 -20.52
N GLU A 169 18.60 -3.73 -21.21
CA GLU A 169 19.96 -4.27 -21.28
C GLU A 169 20.92 -3.65 -20.24
N ASP A 170 20.59 -2.46 -19.75
CA ASP A 170 21.40 -1.74 -18.78
C ASP A 170 21.20 -2.33 -17.37
N GLU A 171 22.30 -2.76 -16.75
CA GLU A 171 22.28 -3.43 -15.44
C GLU A 171 21.84 -2.48 -14.32
N ASP A 172 22.19 -1.18 -14.41
CA ASP A 172 21.77 -0.19 -13.43
C ASP A 172 20.26 0.02 -13.52
N ASP A 173 19.71 0.13 -14.73
CA ASP A 173 18.25 0.23 -14.93
C ASP A 173 17.51 -0.97 -14.31
N ILE A 174 18.02 -2.20 -14.50
CA ILE A 174 17.42 -3.43 -13.93
C ILE A 174 17.46 -3.36 -12.40
N ASN A 175 18.60 -2.98 -11.82
CA ASN A 175 18.77 -2.85 -10.38
C ASN A 175 17.84 -1.78 -9.80
N TYR A 176 17.70 -0.64 -10.46
CA TYR A 176 16.78 0.42 -10.06
C TYR A 176 15.32 -0.06 -10.08
N LEU A 177 14.91 -0.77 -11.13
CA LEU A 177 13.57 -1.35 -11.18
C LEU A 177 13.36 -2.41 -10.09
N GLN A 178 14.37 -3.22 -9.81
CA GLN A 178 14.33 -4.24 -8.77
C GLN A 178 14.12 -3.59 -7.39
N GLU A 179 14.92 -2.59 -7.05
CA GLU A 179 14.77 -1.84 -5.81
C GLU A 179 13.41 -1.13 -5.76
N TYR A 180 12.97 -0.52 -6.86
CA TYR A 180 11.67 0.15 -6.98
C TYR A 180 10.53 -0.78 -6.56
N VAL A 181 10.44 -1.93 -7.20
CA VAL A 181 9.30 -2.83 -7.04
C VAL A 181 9.30 -3.43 -5.64
N CYS A 182 10.45 -3.86 -5.07
CA CYS A 182 10.44 -4.40 -3.71
C CYS A 182 10.08 -3.33 -2.68
N ASN A 183 10.76 -2.17 -2.71
CA ASN A 183 10.57 -1.14 -1.71
C ASN A 183 9.15 -0.56 -1.75
N THR A 184 8.60 -0.34 -2.94
CA THR A 184 7.23 0.18 -3.12
C THR A 184 6.17 -0.81 -2.64
N THR A 185 6.40 -2.10 -2.87
CA THR A 185 5.42 -3.17 -2.57
C THR A 185 5.64 -3.86 -1.24
N ALA A 186 6.69 -3.49 -0.49
CA ALA A 186 7.22 -4.24 0.64
C ALA A 186 7.44 -5.73 0.30
N CYS A 187 7.89 -6.01 -0.92
CA CYS A 187 8.08 -7.36 -1.47
C CYS A 187 6.84 -8.28 -1.36
N HIS A 188 5.63 -7.70 -1.29
CA HIS A 188 4.39 -8.46 -1.22
C HIS A 188 4.09 -9.12 -2.59
N PRO A 189 4.00 -10.46 -2.69
CA PRO A 189 4.01 -11.15 -3.98
C PRO A 189 2.91 -10.73 -4.94
N GLY A 190 1.71 -10.46 -4.42
CA GLY A 190 0.60 -10.02 -5.26
C GLY A 190 0.72 -8.59 -5.75
N LEU A 191 1.41 -7.72 -5.00
CA LEU A 191 1.71 -6.35 -5.43
C LEU A 191 2.86 -6.35 -6.43
N VAL A 192 3.93 -7.12 -6.16
CA VAL A 192 5.04 -7.33 -7.09
C VAL A 192 4.51 -7.82 -8.44
N ALA A 193 3.73 -8.91 -8.45
CA ALA A 193 3.15 -9.44 -9.68
C ALA A 193 2.23 -8.44 -10.38
N PHE A 194 1.46 -7.65 -9.62
CA PHE A 194 0.61 -6.59 -10.18
C PHE A 194 1.46 -5.55 -10.93
N PHE A 195 2.48 -4.98 -10.30
CA PHE A 195 3.38 -4.01 -10.92
C PHE A 195 4.04 -4.59 -12.18
N MET A 196 4.67 -5.75 -12.05
CA MET A 196 5.42 -6.37 -13.14
C MET A 196 4.55 -6.70 -14.35
N ASN A 197 3.33 -7.20 -14.14
CA ASN A 197 2.39 -7.47 -15.23
C ASN A 197 1.94 -6.17 -15.93
N HIS A 198 1.63 -5.11 -15.18
CA HIS A 198 1.23 -3.83 -15.77
C HIS A 198 2.36 -3.15 -16.54
N ILE A 199 3.60 -3.24 -16.06
CA ILE A 199 4.78 -2.77 -16.80
C ILE A 199 4.89 -3.53 -18.13
N ARG A 200 4.86 -4.86 -18.09
CA ARG A 200 4.91 -5.71 -19.30
C ARG A 200 3.81 -5.31 -20.29
N ASP A 201 2.58 -5.17 -19.81
CA ASP A 201 1.43 -4.93 -20.68
C ASP A 201 1.49 -3.54 -21.33
N HIS A 202 1.88 -2.51 -20.57
CA HIS A 202 2.06 -1.15 -21.06
C HIS A 202 3.16 -1.07 -22.13
N PHE A 203 4.33 -1.65 -21.84
CA PHE A 203 5.49 -1.60 -22.74
C PHE A 203 5.49 -2.72 -23.80
N SER A 204 4.45 -3.55 -23.88
CA SER A 204 4.38 -4.71 -24.79
C SER A 204 4.61 -4.38 -26.26
N ARG A 205 4.26 -3.17 -26.72
CA ARG A 205 4.56 -2.70 -28.08
C ARG A 205 6.03 -2.35 -28.26
N GLN A 206 6.61 -1.58 -27.33
CA GLN A 206 8.04 -1.22 -27.34
C GLN A 206 8.91 -2.48 -27.31
N LEU A 207 8.51 -3.45 -26.47
CA LEU A 207 9.15 -4.76 -26.34
C LEU A 207 9.06 -5.64 -27.60
N LYS A 208 8.16 -5.34 -28.55
CA LYS A 208 8.01 -6.07 -29.82
C LYS A 208 8.87 -5.53 -30.94
N TYR A 209 9.29 -4.27 -30.86
CA TYR A 209 10.02 -3.58 -31.94
C TYR A 209 11.49 -3.32 -31.58
N ASP A 210 12.04 -4.04 -30.60
CA ASP A 210 13.45 -3.94 -30.14
C ASP A 210 13.90 -2.54 -29.70
N ASP A 211 12.96 -1.70 -29.28
CA ASP A 211 13.29 -0.43 -28.65
C ASP A 211 13.84 -0.68 -27.23
N THR A 212 14.97 -0.04 -26.91
CA THR A 212 15.58 -0.10 -25.57
C THR A 212 14.60 0.43 -24.53
N LEU A 213 14.35 -0.36 -23.48
CA LEU A 213 13.52 0.04 -22.35
C LEU A 213 14.41 0.51 -21.21
N LYS A 214 14.18 1.73 -20.72
CA LYS A 214 14.93 2.36 -19.61
C LYS A 214 14.07 2.49 -18.38
N PHE A 215 14.71 2.49 -17.20
CA PHE A 215 13.99 2.64 -15.94
C PHE A 215 13.22 3.97 -15.87
N ASP A 216 13.77 5.08 -16.37
CA ASP A 216 13.09 6.39 -16.43
C ASP A 216 11.69 6.31 -17.05
N SER A 217 11.56 5.55 -18.13
CA SER A 217 10.28 5.41 -18.85
C SER A 217 9.28 4.61 -18.01
N ILE A 218 9.74 3.52 -17.39
CA ILE A 218 8.93 2.70 -16.49
C ILE A 218 8.49 3.50 -15.28
N PHE A 219 9.42 4.22 -14.64
CA PHE A 219 9.14 5.06 -13.49
C PHE A 219 8.07 6.11 -13.81
N LEU A 220 8.22 6.84 -14.92
CA LEU A 220 7.21 7.83 -15.35
C LEU A 220 5.85 7.20 -15.62
N TYR A 221 5.80 6.00 -16.21
CA TYR A 221 4.55 5.26 -16.37
C TYR A 221 3.91 4.91 -15.01
N LEU A 222 4.69 4.39 -14.06
CA LEU A 222 4.19 4.04 -12.72
C LEU A 222 3.73 5.26 -11.92
N LYS A 223 4.18 6.46 -12.29
CA LYS A 223 3.73 7.75 -11.75
C LYS A 223 2.64 8.44 -12.58
N SER A 224 2.14 7.76 -13.62
CA SER A 224 1.16 8.34 -14.54
C SER A 224 -0.28 8.01 -14.15
N HIS A 225 -1.21 8.83 -14.61
CA HIS A 225 -2.63 8.52 -14.58
C HIS A 225 -3.00 7.24 -15.32
N GLY A 226 -2.24 6.87 -16.35
CA GLY A 226 -2.46 5.61 -17.06
C GLY A 226 -2.32 4.40 -16.15
N PHE A 227 -1.30 4.39 -15.28
CA PHE A 227 -1.12 3.33 -14.29
C PHE A 227 -2.16 3.41 -13.18
N MET A 228 -2.44 4.61 -12.67
CA MET A 228 -3.46 4.80 -11.63
C MET A 228 -4.86 4.37 -12.08
N ARG A 229 -5.26 4.71 -13.30
CA ARG A 229 -6.53 4.24 -13.86
C ARG A 229 -6.55 2.72 -13.99
N ALA A 230 -5.43 2.10 -14.33
CA ALA A 230 -5.33 0.64 -14.35
C ALA A 230 -5.53 0.04 -12.95
N VAL A 231 -5.08 0.71 -11.88
CA VAL A 231 -5.34 0.30 -10.49
C VAL A 231 -6.84 0.44 -10.15
N ASP A 232 -7.47 1.51 -10.62
CA ASP A 232 -8.88 1.80 -10.39
C ASP A 232 -9.84 0.86 -11.12
N GLU A 233 -9.50 0.52 -12.37
CA GLU A 233 -10.26 -0.33 -13.28
C GLU A 233 -9.92 -1.82 -13.11
N ALA A 234 -8.72 -2.15 -12.64
CA ALA A 234 -8.34 -3.54 -12.40
C ALA A 234 -9.15 -4.11 -11.25
N SER A 235 -10.13 -4.94 -11.60
CA SER A 235 -10.75 -5.93 -10.72
C SER A 235 -9.73 -6.84 -10.00
N GLY A 236 -8.45 -6.82 -10.42
CA GLY A 236 -7.34 -7.56 -9.83
C GLY A 236 -6.79 -6.96 -8.52
N PHE A 237 -6.77 -5.63 -8.35
CA PHE A 237 -6.19 -5.01 -7.16
C PHE A 237 -7.22 -4.86 -6.03
N ARG A 238 -7.54 -5.99 -5.39
CA ARG A 238 -8.56 -6.10 -4.33
C ARG A 238 -8.36 -5.13 -3.16
N GLY A 239 -7.11 -4.71 -2.87
CA GLY A 239 -6.82 -3.72 -1.83
C GLY A 239 -7.50 -2.36 -2.07
N PHE A 240 -7.62 -1.93 -3.33
CA PHE A 240 -8.21 -0.64 -3.68
C PHE A 240 -9.73 -0.59 -3.46
N ALA A 241 -10.43 -1.70 -3.66
CA ALA A 241 -11.86 -1.80 -3.34
C ALA A 241 -12.15 -1.55 -1.85
N HIS A 242 -11.21 -1.87 -0.95
CA HIS A 242 -11.35 -1.64 0.49
C HIS A 242 -11.10 -0.18 0.86
N ILE A 243 -10.09 0.46 0.26
CA ILE A 243 -9.87 1.91 0.43
C ILE A 243 -11.11 2.69 -0.08
N LYS A 244 -11.92 2.11 -0.97
CA LYS A 244 -13.18 2.74 -1.40
C LYS A 244 -14.24 2.91 -0.33
N ASN A 245 -14.24 2.06 0.68
CA ASN A 245 -15.35 1.87 1.60
C ASN A 245 -14.84 1.84 3.05
N LEU A 246 -13.97 2.79 3.39
CA LEU A 246 -13.54 3.02 4.76
C LEU A 246 -14.63 3.78 5.52
N THR A 247 -14.87 3.41 6.78
CA THR A 247 -15.71 4.22 7.66
C THR A 247 -14.94 5.45 8.15
N PRO A 248 -15.61 6.53 8.60
CA PRO A 248 -14.93 7.70 9.15
C PRO A 248 -13.93 7.35 10.27
N GLU A 249 -14.23 6.35 11.11
CA GLU A 249 -13.35 5.92 12.20
C GLU A 249 -12.12 5.14 11.70
N GLU A 250 -12.24 4.49 10.54
CA GLU A 250 -11.13 3.81 9.85
C GLU A 250 -10.25 4.80 9.10
N GLU A 251 -10.84 5.82 8.47
CA GLU A 251 -10.10 6.95 7.91
C GLU A 251 -9.30 7.66 9.01
N GLU A 252 -9.92 7.95 10.16
CA GLU A 252 -9.22 8.55 11.30
C GLU A 252 -8.04 7.68 11.79
N LEU A 253 -8.23 6.36 11.83
CA LEU A 253 -7.16 5.43 12.19
C LEU A 253 -6.03 5.44 11.15
N CYS A 254 -6.37 5.42 9.86
CA CYS A 254 -5.40 5.52 8.78
C CYS A 254 -4.65 6.86 8.79
N ASP A 255 -5.33 7.97 9.08
CA ASP A 255 -4.74 9.30 9.25
C ASP A 255 -3.76 9.33 10.43
N ARG A 256 -4.08 8.62 11.53
CA ARG A 256 -3.17 8.46 12.66
C ARG A 256 -1.96 7.59 12.32
N VAL A 257 -2.16 6.45 11.66
CA VAL A 257 -1.06 5.57 11.20
C VAL A 257 -0.17 6.30 10.20
N PHE A 258 -0.76 7.13 9.34
CA PHE A 258 -0.03 7.96 8.40
C PHE A 258 0.92 8.96 9.07
N ARG A 259 0.57 9.49 10.25
CA ARG A 259 1.45 10.34 11.08
C ARG A 259 2.63 9.57 11.67
N GLY A 260 2.45 8.27 11.89
CA GLY A 260 3.50 7.36 12.30
C GLY A 260 2.92 6.02 12.79
N PRO A 261 3.74 4.95 12.78
CA PRO A 261 3.30 3.63 13.24
C PRO A 261 2.77 3.66 14.69
N ILE A 262 1.63 3.03 14.95
CA ILE A 262 0.95 3.07 16.25
C ILE A 262 1.33 1.85 17.09
N ASN A 263 1.82 2.03 18.32
CA ASN A 263 2.08 0.91 19.22
C ASN A 263 0.78 0.22 19.64
N ILE A 264 0.60 -1.04 19.24
CA ILE A 264 -0.60 -1.84 19.52
C ILE A 264 -0.66 -2.23 21.01
N ARG A 265 0.51 -2.42 21.65
CA ARG A 265 0.61 -2.80 23.07
C ARG A 265 0.08 -1.73 24.04
N GLN A 266 -0.09 -0.49 23.59
CA GLN A 266 -0.62 0.61 24.42
C GLN A 266 -2.11 0.86 24.18
N SER A 267 -2.74 0.29 23.14
CA SER A 267 -4.20 0.31 22.98
C SER A 267 -4.80 -0.91 23.68
N TYR A 268 -5.39 -0.71 24.85
CA TYR A 268 -6.01 -1.78 25.66
C TYR A 268 -7.29 -2.40 25.04
N SER A 269 -7.55 -2.17 23.76
CA SER A 269 -8.50 -2.94 22.99
C SER A 269 -8.11 -2.84 21.52
N THR A 270 -7.71 -3.94 20.88
CA THR A 270 -7.75 -4.02 19.41
C THR A 270 -9.19 -3.80 18.98
N SER A 271 -9.51 -2.57 18.58
CA SER A 271 -10.86 -2.17 18.20
C SER A 271 -11.32 -2.98 16.97
N GLY A 272 -12.64 -3.08 16.74
CA GLY A 272 -13.17 -3.83 15.59
C GLY A 272 -12.62 -3.34 14.24
N LYS A 273 -12.31 -2.04 14.15
CA LYS A 273 -11.72 -1.37 12.98
C LYS A 273 -10.28 -1.79 12.69
N GLU A 274 -9.40 -1.85 13.71
CA GLU A 274 -8.01 -2.30 13.56
C GLU A 274 -7.97 -3.71 12.94
N LYS A 275 -8.81 -4.61 13.48
CA LYS A 275 -8.94 -5.98 12.98
C LYS A 275 -9.39 -6.01 11.52
N ARG A 276 -10.30 -5.14 11.08
CA ARG A 276 -10.74 -5.10 9.67
C ARG A 276 -9.64 -4.63 8.73
N LEU A 277 -8.94 -3.55 9.07
CA LEU A 277 -7.89 -2.98 8.23
C LEU A 277 -6.68 -3.90 8.10
N VAL A 278 -6.33 -4.63 9.17
CA VAL A 278 -5.30 -5.68 9.12
C VAL A 278 -5.77 -6.86 8.27
N ARG A 279 -7.00 -7.34 8.45
CA ARG A 279 -7.55 -8.47 7.69
C ARG A 279 -7.70 -8.19 6.19
N THR A 280 -7.95 -6.93 5.83
CA THR A 280 -8.03 -6.48 4.42
C THR A 280 -6.66 -6.19 3.80
N ASN A 281 -5.57 -6.32 4.57
CA ASN A 281 -4.19 -5.98 4.19
C ASN A 281 -3.99 -4.52 3.78
N LEU A 282 -4.83 -3.60 4.26
CA LEU A 282 -4.52 -2.17 4.13
C LEU A 282 -3.44 -1.78 5.14
N LEU A 283 -3.62 -2.26 6.37
CA LEU A 283 -2.64 -2.14 7.45
C LEU A 283 -2.03 -3.52 7.76
N SER A 284 -0.89 -3.52 8.44
CA SER A 284 -0.18 -4.70 8.93
C SER A 284 0.37 -4.43 10.33
N GLU A 285 0.39 -5.46 11.16
CA GLU A 285 1.06 -5.42 12.46
C GLU A 285 2.52 -5.86 12.27
N GLN A 286 3.46 -4.96 12.53
CA GLN A 286 4.90 -5.16 12.41
C GLN A 286 5.58 -4.77 13.72
N ASP A 287 6.29 -5.69 14.35
CA ASP A 287 7.02 -5.47 15.60
C ASP A 287 6.16 -4.86 16.74
N GLY A 288 4.88 -5.25 16.80
CA GLY A 288 3.91 -4.72 17.76
C GLY A 288 3.44 -3.28 17.46
N LYS A 289 3.70 -2.79 16.24
CA LYS A 289 3.22 -1.52 15.70
C LYS A 289 2.27 -1.77 14.54
N LEU A 290 1.28 -0.90 14.39
CA LEU A 290 0.37 -0.88 13.25
C LEU A 290 0.88 0.14 12.22
N ASP A 291 1.13 -0.31 11.00
CA ASP A 291 1.51 0.53 9.85
C ASP A 291 0.79 0.08 8.56
N PHE A 292 0.90 0.82 7.47
CA PHE A 292 0.43 0.40 6.15
C PHE A 292 1.19 -0.85 5.68
N ALA A 293 0.47 -1.79 5.05
CA ALA A 293 1.06 -3.05 4.61
C ALA A 293 2.08 -2.91 3.46
N SER A 294 2.12 -1.75 2.80
CA SER A 294 3.22 -1.36 1.90
C SER A 294 3.23 0.17 1.72
N PRO A 295 4.38 0.76 1.35
CA PRO A 295 4.45 2.18 0.96
C PRO A 295 3.48 2.54 -0.17
N TYR A 296 3.22 1.61 -1.11
CA TYR A 296 2.24 1.84 -2.17
C TYR A 296 0.81 1.97 -1.64
N LEU A 297 0.40 1.10 -0.72
CA LEU A 297 -0.94 1.18 -0.10
C LEU A 297 -1.12 2.48 0.69
N ARG A 298 -0.05 2.95 1.34
CA ARG A 298 -0.01 4.27 1.97
C ARG A 298 -0.27 5.37 0.95
N ALA A 299 0.50 5.42 -0.14
CA ALA A 299 0.32 6.44 -1.20
C ALA A 299 -1.10 6.41 -1.80
N LEU A 300 -1.64 5.22 -2.08
CA LEU A 300 -2.99 5.04 -2.60
C LEU A 300 -4.08 5.54 -1.64
N TYR A 301 -3.92 5.27 -0.34
CA TYR A 301 -4.84 5.79 0.67
C TYR A 301 -4.90 7.32 0.63
N LEU A 302 -3.75 7.98 0.64
CA LEU A 302 -3.66 9.45 0.69
C LEU A 302 -4.25 10.10 -0.57
N GLN A 303 -3.91 9.54 -1.74
CA GLN A 303 -4.48 9.99 -3.01
C GLN A 303 -6.01 9.95 -2.98
N ARG A 304 -6.59 8.89 -2.43
CA ARG A 304 -8.05 8.78 -2.35
C ARG A 304 -8.65 9.69 -1.28
N ARG A 305 -8.02 9.74 -0.11
CA ARG A 305 -8.46 10.51 1.05
C ARG A 305 -8.58 12.01 0.74
N TRP A 306 -7.67 12.55 -0.08
CA TRP A 306 -7.61 13.99 -0.37
C TRP A 306 -7.80 14.37 -1.84
N GLY A 307 -7.71 13.42 -2.78
CA GLY A 307 -7.90 13.66 -4.22
C GLY A 307 -9.35 13.70 -4.70
N SER A 308 -10.31 13.39 -3.84
CA SER A 308 -11.77 13.39 -4.12
C SER A 308 -12.45 14.75 -3.91
N THR A 309 -11.69 15.77 -3.55
CA THR A 309 -12.16 17.15 -3.32
C THR A 309 -12.46 17.89 -4.62
N ILE A 310 -13.23 18.99 -4.54
CA ILE A 310 -13.51 19.87 -5.67
C ILE A 310 -12.20 20.52 -6.11
N ARG A 311 -11.68 20.07 -7.25
CA ARG A 311 -10.43 20.56 -7.83
C ARG A 311 -10.65 21.85 -8.60
N PRO A 312 -9.63 22.73 -8.69
CA PRO A 312 -9.74 23.99 -9.41
C PRO A 312 -10.04 23.77 -10.90
N ILE A 313 -10.93 24.60 -11.46
CA ILE A 313 -11.29 24.58 -12.89
C ILE A 313 -10.07 24.86 -13.78
N ILE A 314 -9.14 25.69 -13.27
CA ILE A 314 -7.89 26.03 -13.94
C ILE A 314 -6.74 25.50 -13.08
N PRO A 315 -6.14 24.36 -13.45
CA PRO A 315 -5.01 23.82 -12.73
C PRO A 315 -3.73 24.63 -13.01
N PRO A 316 -2.72 24.53 -12.13
CA PRO A 316 -1.44 25.20 -12.35
C PRO A 316 -0.75 24.68 -13.61
N GLN A 317 -0.23 25.60 -14.41
CA GLN A 317 0.44 25.32 -15.67
C GLN A 317 1.96 25.22 -15.51
N ASP A 318 2.50 25.79 -14.45
CA ASP A 318 3.92 25.82 -14.14
C ASP A 318 4.17 25.54 -12.65
N PHE A 319 5.44 25.35 -12.31
CA PHE A 319 5.84 25.00 -10.95
C PHE A 319 5.57 26.11 -9.94
N LYS A 320 5.75 27.39 -10.31
CA LYS A 320 5.52 28.53 -9.40
C LYS A 320 4.04 28.70 -9.07
N SER A 321 3.15 28.63 -10.07
CA SER A 321 1.70 28.66 -9.87
C SER A 321 1.21 27.46 -9.06
N PHE A 322 1.82 26.28 -9.25
CA PHE A 322 1.56 25.11 -8.40
C PHE A 322 1.93 25.38 -6.95
N LEU A 323 3.15 25.85 -6.65
CA LEU A 323 3.56 26.15 -5.28
C LEU A 323 2.67 27.18 -4.61
N ARG A 324 2.36 28.29 -5.31
CA ARG A 324 1.45 29.32 -4.79
C ARG A 324 0.07 28.75 -4.51
N GLY A 325 -0.48 27.94 -5.42
CA GLY A 325 -1.74 27.24 -5.23
C GLY A 325 -1.70 26.32 -4.02
N THR A 326 -0.63 25.54 -3.86
CA THR A 326 -0.43 24.63 -2.72
C THR A 326 -0.45 25.40 -1.42
N PHE A 327 0.38 26.43 -1.27
CA PHE A 327 0.37 27.24 -0.05
C PHE A 327 -0.97 27.95 0.16
N THR A 328 -1.64 28.42 -0.90
CA THR A 328 -3.00 28.99 -0.78
C THR A 328 -4.00 27.99 -0.18
N ASN A 329 -3.86 26.71 -0.52
CA ASN A 329 -4.75 25.64 -0.07
C ASN A 329 -4.35 24.99 1.25
N MET A 330 -3.19 25.33 1.82
CA MET A 330 -2.80 24.82 3.13
C MET A 330 -3.72 25.41 4.21
N ASN A 331 -4.19 24.56 5.12
CA ASN A 331 -5.12 24.93 6.18
C ASN A 331 -4.36 25.42 7.42
N ALA A 332 -4.54 26.71 7.72
CA ALA A 332 -3.92 27.37 8.87
C ALA A 332 -4.32 26.77 10.23
N GLU A 333 -5.53 26.25 10.35
CA GLU A 333 -6.01 25.60 11.58
C GLU A 333 -5.44 24.20 11.75
N ALA A 334 -5.36 23.41 10.69
CA ALA A 334 -4.77 22.07 10.71
C ALA A 334 -3.30 22.13 11.16
N ILE A 335 -2.55 23.12 10.67
CA ILE A 335 -1.17 23.40 11.10
C ILE A 335 -1.12 23.78 12.58
N ARG A 336 -1.94 24.76 13.02
CA ARG A 336 -1.96 25.25 14.40
C ARG A 336 -2.35 24.19 15.42
N ASN A 337 -3.27 23.31 15.07
CA ASN A 337 -3.80 22.26 15.94
C ASN A 337 -3.11 20.91 15.73
N SER A 338 -2.01 20.87 14.97
CA SER A 338 -1.27 19.64 14.71
C SER A 338 -0.61 19.11 15.98
N TYR A 339 -0.78 17.82 16.23
CA TYR A 339 -0.10 17.10 17.32
C TYR A 339 1.33 16.67 16.96
N CYS A 340 1.78 16.91 15.72
CA CYS A 340 3.12 16.58 15.25
C CYS A 340 4.14 17.65 15.67
N VAL A 341 4.33 17.79 16.97
CA VAL A 341 5.17 18.80 17.62
C VAL A 341 6.40 18.12 18.22
N GLY A 342 7.57 18.71 18.03
CA GLY A 342 8.84 18.28 18.61
C GLY A 342 8.92 18.57 20.10
N THR A 343 9.99 18.09 20.73
CA THR A 343 10.27 18.39 22.15
C THR A 343 10.55 19.87 22.40
N ASP A 344 10.87 20.62 21.35
CA ASP A 344 11.07 22.06 21.31
C ASP A 344 9.75 22.86 21.23
N GLY A 345 8.60 22.18 21.18
CA GLY A 345 7.30 22.82 21.04
C GLY A 345 7.00 23.34 19.63
N GLN A 346 7.87 23.06 18.66
CA GLN A 346 7.71 23.48 17.26
C GLN A 346 7.18 22.33 16.40
N LEU A 347 6.54 22.66 15.27
CA LEU A 347 6.06 21.65 14.34
C LEU A 347 7.24 20.88 13.74
N LEU A 348 7.12 19.55 13.74
CA LEU A 348 8.05 18.69 13.03
C LEU A 348 7.89 18.86 11.52
N GLU A 349 8.95 18.61 10.76
CA GLU A 349 8.94 18.59 9.29
C GLU A 349 7.80 17.72 8.72
N ARG A 350 7.48 16.62 9.42
CA ARG A 350 6.37 15.75 9.04
C ARG A 350 5.03 16.47 9.00
N ALA A 351 4.76 17.41 9.92
CA ALA A 351 3.53 18.20 9.90
C ALA A 351 3.39 18.99 8.59
N TRP A 352 4.50 19.60 8.16
CA TRP A 352 4.58 20.37 6.93
C TRP A 352 4.39 19.51 5.69
N GLN A 353 5.05 18.35 5.63
CA GLN A 353 4.89 17.38 4.55
C GLN A 353 3.43 16.92 4.40
N MET A 354 2.73 16.65 5.50
CA MET A 354 1.33 16.20 5.43
C MET A 354 0.40 17.28 4.87
N GLU A 355 0.49 18.50 5.40
CA GLU A 355 -0.37 19.59 4.96
C GLU A 355 -0.04 19.99 3.51
N PHE A 356 1.25 20.01 3.15
CA PHE A 356 1.69 20.25 1.78
C PHE A 356 1.13 19.19 0.83
N TYR A 357 1.21 17.90 1.18
CA TYR A 357 0.68 16.82 0.35
C TYR A 357 -0.84 16.96 0.14
N GLN A 358 -1.58 17.20 1.21
CA GLN A 358 -3.02 17.41 1.15
C GLN A 358 -3.35 18.59 0.23
N ALA A 359 -2.77 19.76 0.47
CA ALA A 359 -3.04 20.96 -0.31
C ALA A 359 -2.62 20.80 -1.79
N ALA A 360 -1.45 20.22 -2.05
CA ALA A 360 -0.96 19.96 -3.40
C ALA A 360 -1.88 19.02 -4.18
N THR A 361 -2.40 17.97 -3.52
CA THR A 361 -3.35 17.04 -4.12
C THR A 361 -4.65 17.75 -4.55
N GLN A 362 -5.10 18.75 -3.79
CA GLN A 362 -6.31 19.53 -4.09
C GLN A 362 -6.08 20.54 -5.23
N VAL A 363 -4.84 20.99 -5.45
CA VAL A 363 -4.47 21.97 -6.47
C VAL A 363 -4.25 21.31 -7.83
N LEU A 364 -3.73 20.09 -7.85
CA LEU A 364 -3.47 19.35 -9.08
C LEU A 364 -4.77 18.84 -9.74
N PRO A 365 -4.82 18.71 -11.08
CA PRO A 365 -5.90 18.01 -11.78
C PRO A 365 -6.15 16.59 -11.27
N ALA A 366 -7.38 16.09 -11.45
CA ALA A 366 -7.79 14.75 -11.01
C ALA A 366 -6.90 13.62 -11.55
N ASP A 367 -6.36 13.83 -12.74
CA ASP A 367 -5.48 12.94 -13.47
C ASP A 367 -3.99 13.24 -13.25
N ILE A 368 -3.62 13.99 -12.22
CA ILE A 368 -2.21 14.25 -11.89
C ILE A 368 -1.94 13.91 -10.43
N PHE A 369 -0.88 13.13 -10.24
CA PHE A 369 -0.52 12.59 -8.95
C PHE A 369 0.77 13.20 -8.43
N ILE A 370 0.69 13.70 -7.19
CA ILE A 370 1.84 13.93 -6.34
C ILE A 370 2.12 12.63 -5.58
N SER A 371 3.32 12.08 -5.73
CA SER A 371 3.77 10.91 -4.98
C SER A 371 4.63 11.36 -3.80
N PRO A 372 4.34 10.92 -2.57
CA PRO A 372 5.21 11.17 -1.43
C PRO A 372 6.36 10.15 -1.38
N ASP A 373 7.41 10.49 -0.64
CA ASP A 373 8.50 9.59 -0.24
C ASP A 373 9.12 8.84 -1.45
N VAL A 374 9.63 9.58 -2.45
CA VAL A 374 10.16 9.05 -3.71
C VAL A 374 11.69 9.02 -3.69
N GLY A 375 12.34 7.86 -3.72
CA GLY A 375 13.81 7.92 -3.69
C GLY A 375 14.56 6.62 -3.79
N THR A 376 14.26 5.64 -2.94
CA THR A 376 15.06 4.40 -2.77
C THR A 376 15.14 3.46 -3.96
N TYR A 377 14.75 3.93 -5.13
CA TYR A 377 14.49 3.15 -6.31
C TYR A 377 15.42 3.51 -7.48
N TRP A 378 16.31 4.49 -7.27
CA TRP A 378 17.33 4.92 -8.21
C TRP A 378 18.75 4.72 -7.63
N GLY A 379 18.94 3.74 -6.74
CA GLY A 379 20.17 3.60 -5.95
C GLY A 379 20.40 4.73 -4.94
N SER A 380 19.39 5.58 -4.72
CA SER A 380 19.39 6.63 -3.70
C SER A 380 19.16 6.01 -2.32
N SER A 381 20.00 6.32 -1.35
CA SER A 381 19.82 5.86 0.03
C SER A 381 18.78 6.66 0.85
N GLY A 382 17.97 7.51 0.21
CA GLY A 382 16.98 8.37 0.86
C GLY A 382 15.70 8.52 0.04
N TYR A 383 14.75 9.29 0.57
CA TYR A 383 13.44 9.57 -0.01
C TYR A 383 13.30 11.08 -0.23
N MET A 384 13.15 11.51 -1.49
CA MET A 384 12.66 12.85 -1.82
C MET A 384 11.24 12.98 -1.32
N ASP A 385 10.90 14.12 -0.72
CA ASP A 385 9.57 14.30 -0.13
C ASP A 385 8.44 14.15 -1.15
N PHE A 386 8.52 14.80 -2.32
CA PHE A 386 7.48 14.68 -3.33
C PHE A 386 7.98 14.65 -4.78
N PHE A 387 7.22 13.95 -5.63
CA PHE A 387 7.37 13.99 -7.08
C PHE A 387 6.00 14.12 -7.76
N VAL A 388 5.85 15.08 -8.68
CA VAL A 388 4.63 15.26 -9.49
C VAL A 388 4.85 14.68 -10.89
N GLY A 389 4.05 13.66 -11.22
CA GLY A 389 4.13 12.90 -12.47
C GLY A 389 3.45 13.57 -13.68
N ASP A 390 3.02 12.75 -14.63
CA ASP A 390 2.19 13.15 -15.79
C ASP A 390 2.77 14.29 -16.64
N GLY A 391 4.04 14.13 -17.03
CA GLY A 391 4.72 15.04 -17.94
C GLY A 391 5.18 16.36 -17.31
N ARG A 392 4.84 16.64 -16.04
CA ARG A 392 5.39 17.77 -15.28
C ARG A 392 6.78 17.46 -14.74
N SER A 393 6.96 16.27 -14.16
CA SER A 393 8.22 15.81 -13.58
C SER A 393 8.82 16.84 -12.60
N TRP A 394 8.03 17.28 -11.63
CA TRP A 394 8.49 18.23 -10.60
C TRP A 394 8.97 17.48 -9.37
N ALA A 395 10.14 17.80 -8.83
CA ALA A 395 10.64 17.22 -7.58
C ALA A 395 10.72 18.27 -6.47
N ILE A 396 10.28 17.92 -5.27
CA ILE A 396 10.17 18.85 -4.14
C ILE A 396 10.75 18.18 -2.91
N GLU A 397 11.68 18.86 -2.26
CA GLU A 397 12.21 18.53 -0.94
C GLU A 397 11.77 19.62 0.04
N LEU A 398 11.19 19.25 1.18
CA LEU A 398 10.88 20.19 2.25
C LEU A 398 11.93 20.12 3.35
N LEU A 399 12.11 21.23 4.05
CA LEU A 399 12.73 21.29 5.35
C LEU A 399 12.05 22.37 6.18
N ARG A 400 12.36 22.38 7.48
CA ARG A 400 11.89 23.44 8.39
C ARG A 400 13.05 24.26 8.93
N ASP A 401 12.83 25.56 9.09
CA ASP A 401 13.65 26.47 9.89
C ASP A 401 15.16 26.47 9.56
N GLY A 402 15.53 26.11 8.33
CA GLY A 402 16.91 25.88 7.89
C GLY A 402 17.61 24.70 8.57
N GLU A 403 16.89 23.86 9.31
CA GLU A 403 17.44 22.69 10.00
C GLU A 403 18.10 21.75 8.97
N LYS A 404 19.41 21.51 9.13
CA LYS A 404 20.21 20.65 8.23
C LYS A 404 20.14 21.06 6.76
N ALA A 405 20.01 22.36 6.46
CA ALA A 405 19.94 22.89 5.09
C ALA A 405 21.05 22.37 4.15
N SER A 406 22.28 22.31 4.64
CA SER A 406 23.43 21.76 3.91
C SER A 406 23.30 20.26 3.59
N ASP A 407 22.69 19.48 4.50
CA ASP A 407 22.42 18.06 4.27
C ASP A 407 21.38 17.90 3.16
N HIS A 408 20.24 18.59 3.23
CA HIS A 408 19.20 18.51 2.19
C HIS A 408 19.77 18.88 0.80
N LYS A 409 20.57 19.96 0.73
CA LYS A 409 21.26 20.35 -0.50
C LYS A 409 22.24 19.28 -1.00
N SER A 410 22.98 18.64 -0.08
CA SER A 410 23.87 17.53 -0.40
C SER A 410 23.09 16.31 -0.92
N ARG A 411 21.94 15.98 -0.32
CA ARG A 411 21.06 14.88 -0.76
C ARG A 411 20.59 15.09 -2.19
N ILE A 412 20.08 16.26 -2.54
CA ILE A 412 19.65 16.57 -3.91
C ILE A 412 20.77 16.36 -4.94
N ASN A 413 22.00 16.73 -4.59
CA ASN A 413 23.14 16.66 -5.50
C ASN A 413 23.76 15.26 -5.61
N LYS A 414 23.65 14.45 -4.56
CA LYS A 414 24.31 13.14 -4.46
C LYS A 414 23.28 12.01 -4.49
N ILE A 415 22.43 11.99 -3.49
CA ILE A 415 21.45 10.92 -3.23
C ILE A 415 20.34 10.98 -4.30
N TYR A 416 19.68 12.12 -4.47
CA TYR A 416 18.55 12.27 -5.42
C TYR A 416 18.97 12.68 -6.83
N LYS A 417 20.26 12.54 -7.16
CA LYS A 417 20.80 12.90 -8.48
C LYS A 417 20.02 12.27 -9.65
N PRO A 418 19.59 11.00 -9.60
CA PRO A 418 18.83 10.40 -10.69
C PRO A 418 17.44 11.03 -10.86
N ILE A 419 16.71 11.25 -9.77
CA ILE A 419 15.40 11.93 -9.78
C ILE A 419 15.55 13.33 -10.38
N ARG A 420 16.57 14.07 -9.92
CA ARG A 420 16.85 15.41 -10.44
C ARG A 420 17.11 15.44 -11.94
N LYS A 421 17.74 14.40 -12.53
CA LYS A 421 18.01 14.35 -13.97
C LYS A 421 16.75 14.21 -14.82
N ILE A 422 15.73 13.53 -14.30
CA ILE A 422 14.45 13.34 -15.01
C ILE A 422 13.44 14.46 -14.69
N SER A 423 13.71 15.25 -13.65
CA SER A 423 12.88 16.40 -13.28
C SER A 423 13.02 17.53 -14.29
N LYS A 424 11.89 18.12 -14.68
CA LYS A 424 11.87 19.35 -15.49
C LYS A 424 12.11 20.59 -14.62
N GLU A 425 11.67 20.54 -13.37
CA GLU A 425 11.86 21.58 -12.37
C GLU A 425 12.00 20.92 -10.99
N TRP A 426 12.75 21.54 -10.08
CA TRP A 426 12.87 21.05 -8.71
C TRP A 426 13.17 22.17 -7.72
N ALA A 427 12.75 22.01 -6.48
CA ALA A 427 13.08 22.96 -5.42
C ALA A 427 13.27 22.30 -4.05
N ILE A 428 14.12 22.93 -3.25
CA ILE A 428 14.21 22.75 -1.81
C ILE A 428 13.41 23.91 -1.18
N ILE A 429 12.42 23.58 -0.36
CA ILE A 429 11.51 24.56 0.24
C ILE A 429 11.72 24.59 1.75
N ASP A 430 12.31 25.69 2.24
CA ASP A 430 12.55 25.93 3.66
C ASP A 430 11.36 26.69 4.28
N ILE A 431 10.52 25.97 5.02
CA ILE A 431 9.35 26.54 5.69
C ILE A 431 9.76 27.01 7.08
N ARG A 432 9.61 28.31 7.33
CA ARG A 432 10.12 28.99 8.52
C ARG A 432 8.99 29.43 9.43
N HIS A 433 9.08 29.03 10.69
CA HIS A 433 8.16 29.39 11.75
C HIS A 433 8.09 30.92 11.96
N PRO A 434 6.91 31.49 12.29
CA PRO A 434 6.80 32.90 12.64
C PRO A 434 7.75 33.29 13.78
N GLY A 435 8.43 34.43 13.63
CA GLY A 435 9.29 34.98 14.68
C GLY A 435 10.71 34.41 14.75
N LEU A 436 11.09 33.47 13.88
CA LEU A 436 12.51 33.18 13.68
C LEU A 436 13.21 34.40 13.05
N PRO A 437 14.45 34.74 13.48
CA PRO A 437 15.18 35.83 12.86
C PRO A 437 15.33 35.57 11.36
N ASN A 438 15.01 36.56 10.52
CA ASN A 438 15.34 36.58 9.09
C ASN A 438 16.85 36.74 8.87
N ASN A 439 17.65 35.92 9.53
CA ASN A 439 19.05 35.77 9.20
C ASN A 439 19.10 35.26 7.75
N ASN A 440 19.87 35.93 6.89
CA ASN A 440 20.02 35.58 5.48
C ASN A 440 20.06 34.05 5.32
N PRO A 441 19.03 33.43 4.72
CA PRO A 441 19.01 32.00 4.51
C PRO A 441 20.27 31.61 3.76
N GLU A 442 20.93 30.52 4.20
CA GLU A 442 22.25 30.11 3.73
C GLU A 442 22.32 29.94 2.19
N TYR A 443 21.17 29.78 1.52
CA TYR A 443 21.05 29.56 0.09
C TYR A 443 20.02 30.45 -0.62
N SER A 444 19.65 31.62 -0.07
CA SER A 444 18.64 32.51 -0.68
C SER A 444 18.96 33.00 -2.10
N ALA A 445 20.22 32.91 -2.52
CA ALA A 445 20.67 33.26 -3.88
C ALA A 445 20.58 32.08 -4.88
N ASP A 446 20.22 30.88 -4.44
CA ASP A 446 20.06 29.69 -5.29
C ASP A 446 18.65 29.66 -5.89
N HIS A 447 18.54 29.50 -7.22
CA HIS A 447 17.24 29.52 -7.91
C HIS A 447 16.34 28.34 -7.55
N HIS A 448 16.91 27.25 -7.03
CA HIS A 448 16.14 26.08 -6.60
C HIS A 448 15.90 26.06 -5.09
N TRP A 449 16.19 27.16 -4.39
CA TRP A 449 15.94 27.31 -2.97
C TRP A 449 14.81 28.33 -2.75
N ILE A 450 13.75 27.90 -2.07
CA ILE A 450 12.57 28.71 -1.81
C ILE A 450 12.42 28.84 -0.30
N ASN A 451 12.39 30.07 0.19
CA ASN A 451 12.10 30.34 1.60
C ASN A 451 10.62 30.69 1.75
N VAL A 452 9.97 30.07 2.72
CA VAL A 452 8.56 30.31 3.02
C VAL A 452 8.46 30.80 4.45
N TYR A 453 8.19 32.10 4.61
CA TYR A 453 8.10 32.73 5.92
C TYR A 453 6.66 32.77 6.39
N CYS A 454 6.31 31.92 7.34
CA CYS A 454 5.00 31.94 7.96
C CYS A 454 4.81 33.23 8.76
N GLN A 455 3.69 33.92 8.52
CA GLN A 455 3.35 35.14 9.23
C GLN A 455 2.67 34.83 10.57
N GLU A 456 2.68 35.80 11.48
CA GLU A 456 2.02 35.66 12.78
C GLU A 456 0.56 35.21 12.63
N GLY A 457 0.15 34.26 13.48
CA GLY A 457 -1.19 33.68 13.46
C GLY A 457 -1.46 32.74 12.27
N TRP A 458 -0.46 32.43 11.45
CA TRP A 458 -0.51 31.46 10.35
C TRP A 458 -1.56 31.79 9.28
N LYS A 459 -1.90 33.06 9.09
CA LYS A 459 -2.92 33.49 8.11
C LYS A 459 -2.37 33.65 6.70
N SER A 460 -1.07 33.86 6.58
CA SER A 460 -0.38 34.01 5.30
C SER A 460 1.06 33.51 5.43
N VAL A 461 1.67 33.29 4.27
CA VAL A 461 3.09 33.02 4.11
C VAL A 461 3.67 33.99 3.10
N ILE A 462 4.94 34.34 3.27
CA ILE A 462 5.72 35.02 2.24
C ILE A 462 6.60 33.98 1.57
N ILE A 463 6.36 33.72 0.29
CA ILE A 463 7.19 32.85 -0.55
C ILE A 463 8.24 33.74 -1.20
N GLU A 464 9.51 33.45 -0.95
CA GLU A 464 10.65 34.18 -1.48
C GLU A 464 11.59 33.21 -2.20
N ASP A 465 11.77 33.43 -3.49
CA ASP A 465 12.83 32.82 -4.29
C ASP A 465 13.81 33.92 -4.77
N LYS A 466 14.76 33.57 -5.63
CA LYS A 466 15.77 34.51 -6.12
C LYS A 466 15.16 35.67 -6.94
N ASP A 467 14.07 35.41 -7.65
CA ASP A 467 13.48 36.34 -8.62
C ASP A 467 12.30 37.12 -8.02
N GLU A 468 11.60 36.55 -7.05
CA GLU A 468 10.35 37.10 -6.53
C GLU A 468 10.14 36.89 -5.03
N LYS A 469 9.38 37.82 -4.45
CA LYS A 469 8.84 37.75 -3.10
C LYS A 469 7.34 38.03 -3.16
N VAL A 470 6.53 37.05 -2.77
CA VAL A 470 5.07 37.13 -2.85
C VAL A 470 4.42 36.69 -1.55
N GLU A 471 3.43 37.46 -1.09
CA GLU A 471 2.60 37.05 0.04
C GLU A 471 1.39 36.25 -0.47
N VAL A 472 1.15 35.10 0.14
CA VAL A 472 0.03 34.20 -0.14
C VAL A 472 -0.77 33.99 1.14
N LYS A 473 -2.10 34.16 1.05
CA LYS A 473 -2.99 33.85 2.17
C LYS A 473 -3.23 32.35 2.23
N LEU A 474 -3.08 31.77 3.41
CA LEU A 474 -3.42 30.38 3.67
C LEU A 474 -4.95 30.22 3.74
N MET A 475 -5.43 29.00 3.52
CA MET A 475 -6.85 28.67 3.67
C MET A 475 -7.25 28.76 5.15
N GLY A 476 -8.42 29.35 5.40
CA GLY A 476 -9.07 29.37 6.72
C GLY A 476 -9.79 28.05 7.04
N GLU A 477 -10.82 28.11 7.90
CA GLU A 477 -11.67 26.95 8.22
C GLU A 477 -12.20 26.26 6.95
N TYR A 478 -12.17 24.92 6.93
CA TYR A 478 -13.03 24.15 6.02
C TYR A 478 -14.46 24.36 6.53
N LEU A 479 -15.32 25.01 5.73
CA LEU A 479 -16.77 24.99 5.96
C LEU A 479 -17.33 23.59 5.69
#